data_AF-A0A954R2M3-F1
#
_entry.id   AF-A0A954R2M3-F1
#
_cell.length_a   1.000
_cell.length_b   1.000
_cell.length_c   1.000
_cell.angle_alpha   90.00
_cell.angle_beta   90.00
_cell.angle_gamma   90.00
#
_symmetry.space_group_name_H-M   'P 1'
#
loop_
_entity.id
_entity.type
_entity.pdbx_description
1 polymer ?
#
loop_
_entity_poly.entity_id
_entity_poly.type
_entity_poly.pdbx_seq_one_letter_code
_entity_poly.pdbx_strand_id
1 'polypeptide(L)'
;MKTNLNHLTVLLAFLFITVVGYSGTVTASPPGGALDGDRPRVIISSDIGGSDPDDFQSLVHLFLYADVLDVEGLISSPPGAGRTKDILEVIDAYAGDYPHLKAHSKDYPAPDALRSVTKQGALDKAAPEGWGEATDGSRWIVQRAQAVDKRPLWILVWGSITDVAQAIHDDPSIKSNVRVYSIGSWNTSQDSAARDFLFNNHSDLWWIENDTTFRGMYMGGEQGVVITWKTGNGGWIE
;
A
#
# COMPACT_ATOMS: atom_id res chain seq x y z
N MET A 1 -33.80 -86.04 2.69
CA MET A 1 -33.52 -85.88 4.14
C MET A 1 -32.06 -86.25 4.36
N LYS A 2 -31.29 -85.37 5.02
CA LYS A 2 -29.83 -85.46 5.34
C LYS A 2 -28.89 -85.27 4.13
N THR A 3 -27.77 -84.55 4.16
CA THR A 3 -27.08 -83.65 5.10
C THR A 3 -25.90 -83.02 4.33
N ASN A 4 -25.62 -81.74 4.58
CA ASN A 4 -24.34 -81.01 4.65
C ASN A 4 -23.05 -81.65 4.06
N LEU A 5 -22.19 -80.87 3.40
CA LEU A 5 -21.14 -80.03 4.03
C LEU A 5 -20.02 -79.69 3.02
N ASN A 6 -19.52 -78.43 3.09
CA ASN A 6 -18.18 -77.94 2.73
C ASN A 6 -17.69 -77.99 1.27
N HIS A 7 -17.46 -76.80 0.70
CA HIS A 7 -16.14 -76.34 0.23
C HIS A 7 -16.29 -74.88 -0.27
N LEU A 8 -16.20 -73.92 0.66
CA LEU A 8 -16.06 -72.50 0.29
C LEU A 8 -14.84 -71.93 1.00
N THR A 9 -13.67 -72.38 0.57
CA THR A 9 -12.37 -71.86 1.02
C THR A 9 -11.53 -71.55 -0.21
N VAL A 10 -11.84 -70.45 -0.92
CA VAL A 10 -10.92 -69.86 -1.89
C VAL A 10 -11.03 -68.33 -1.83
N LEU A 11 -10.03 -67.75 -1.16
CA LEU A 11 -9.45 -66.41 -1.35
C LEU A 11 -10.40 -65.21 -1.54
N LEU A 12 -10.78 -64.59 -0.43
CA LEU A 12 -10.98 -63.14 -0.34
C LEU A 12 -9.94 -62.58 0.64
N ALA A 13 -8.67 -62.61 0.20
CA ALA A 13 -7.62 -61.89 0.89
C ALA A 13 -7.69 -60.43 0.46
N PHE A 14 -8.18 -59.60 1.37
CA PHE A 14 -8.23 -58.15 1.30
C PHE A 14 -6.86 -57.57 0.94
N LEU A 15 -6.70 -57.11 -0.30
CA LEU A 15 -5.62 -56.20 -0.67
C LEU A 15 -6.15 -54.76 -0.56
N PHE A 16 -6.32 -54.29 0.68
CA PHE A 16 -6.42 -52.85 0.94
C PHE A 16 -5.01 -52.28 0.74
N ILE A 17 -4.68 -51.87 -0.49
CA ILE A 17 -3.57 -50.96 -0.72
C ILE A 17 -4.02 -49.63 -0.15
N THR A 18 -3.56 -49.32 1.06
CA THR A 18 -3.51 -47.95 1.57
C THR A 18 -2.58 -47.17 0.64
N VAL A 19 -3.17 -46.50 -0.34
CA VAL A 19 -2.50 -45.38 -1.01
C VAL A 19 -2.35 -44.31 0.07
N VAL A 20 -1.20 -44.33 0.75
CA VAL A 20 -0.72 -43.17 1.49
C VAL A 20 -0.42 -42.13 0.41
N GLY A 21 -1.45 -41.34 0.09
CA GLY A 21 -1.29 -40.16 -0.73
C GLY A 21 -0.24 -39.30 -0.06
N TYR A 22 0.90 -39.16 -0.71
CA TYR A 22 1.88 -38.15 -0.34
C TYR A 22 1.16 -36.82 -0.60
N SER A 23 0.55 -36.26 0.43
CA SER A 23 0.09 -34.87 0.42
C SER A 23 1.34 -34.01 0.38
N GLY A 24 1.98 -33.93 -0.78
CA GLY A 24 2.93 -32.88 -1.07
C GLY A 24 2.18 -31.59 -0.81
N THR A 25 2.65 -30.81 0.15
CA THR A 25 2.19 -29.45 0.36
C THR A 25 2.43 -28.72 -0.96
N VAL A 26 1.40 -28.56 -1.78
CA VAL A 26 1.42 -27.61 -2.88
C VAL A 26 1.45 -26.27 -2.21
N THR A 27 2.65 -25.71 -2.03
CA THR A 27 2.80 -24.30 -1.71
C THR A 27 2.11 -23.54 -2.83
N ALA A 28 0.98 -22.91 -2.51
CA ALA A 28 0.33 -21.98 -3.43
C ALA A 28 1.30 -20.82 -3.65
N SER A 29 2.06 -20.87 -4.73
CA SER A 29 2.72 -19.72 -5.32
C SER A 29 1.77 -19.22 -6.39
N PRO A 30 0.83 -18.30 -6.09
CA PRO A 30 0.03 -17.68 -7.14
C PRO A 30 1.00 -17.08 -8.17
N PRO A 31 0.79 -17.32 -9.47
CA PRO A 31 1.67 -16.76 -10.49
C PRO A 31 1.56 -15.23 -10.49
N GLY A 32 2.71 -14.57 -10.53
CA GLY A 32 2.86 -13.12 -10.60
C GLY A 32 3.17 -12.45 -9.27
N GLY A 33 3.25 -11.12 -9.31
CA GLY A 33 3.53 -10.27 -8.15
C GLY A 33 5.00 -9.92 -7.98
N ALA A 34 5.28 -9.18 -6.91
CA ALA A 34 6.59 -8.59 -6.61
C ALA A 34 7.77 -9.56 -6.74
N LEU A 35 7.62 -10.79 -6.25
CA LEU A 35 8.68 -11.81 -6.25
C LEU A 35 8.87 -12.48 -7.62
N ASP A 36 7.86 -12.42 -8.49
CA ASP A 36 7.93 -12.89 -9.87
C ASP A 36 8.37 -11.76 -10.84
N GLY A 37 8.74 -10.59 -10.30
CA GLY A 37 9.21 -9.43 -11.05
C GLY A 37 8.11 -8.45 -11.47
N ASP A 38 6.84 -8.72 -11.14
CA ASP A 38 5.75 -7.77 -11.38
C ASP A 38 5.79 -6.68 -10.32
N ARG A 39 6.35 -5.52 -10.67
CA ARG A 39 6.41 -4.34 -9.81
C ARG A 39 5.12 -3.53 -9.93
N PRO A 40 4.30 -3.38 -8.88
CA PRO A 40 3.14 -2.49 -8.93
C PRO A 40 3.58 -1.03 -9.05
N ARG A 41 2.86 -0.25 -9.87
CA ARG A 41 3.04 1.19 -9.96
C ARG A 41 2.30 1.85 -8.80
N VAL A 42 3.00 2.61 -7.96
CA VAL A 42 2.41 3.20 -6.76
C VAL A 42 2.65 4.70 -6.68
N ILE A 43 1.62 5.44 -6.31
CA ILE A 43 1.71 6.79 -5.74
C ILE A 43 1.33 6.68 -4.26
N ILE A 44 2.11 7.32 -3.41
CA ILE A 44 1.78 7.49 -1.99
C ILE A 44 1.29 8.92 -1.80
N SER A 45 0.09 9.09 -1.25
CA SER A 45 -0.46 10.38 -0.84
C SER A 45 -0.58 10.40 0.67
N SER A 46 0.23 11.22 1.34
CA SER A 46 0.52 11.08 2.76
C SER A 46 0.50 12.43 3.45
N ASP A 47 0.02 12.46 4.69
CA ASP A 47 0.04 13.62 5.57
C ASP A 47 1.26 13.64 6.51
N ILE A 48 2.34 12.95 6.11
CA ILE A 48 3.65 12.97 6.77
C ILE A 48 4.08 14.38 7.19
N GLY A 49 4.53 14.50 8.44
CA GLY A 49 4.79 15.81 9.07
C GLY A 49 3.53 16.50 9.60
N GLY A 50 2.39 15.79 9.59
CA GLY A 50 1.10 16.19 10.15
C GLY A 50 1.05 16.06 11.67
N SER A 51 0.03 15.37 12.18
CA SER A 51 -0.26 15.33 13.63
C SER A 51 0.53 14.29 14.41
N ASP A 52 1.05 13.27 13.74
CA ASP A 52 1.68 12.12 14.40
C ASP A 52 2.77 11.48 13.50
N PRO A 53 3.57 10.51 14.02
CA PRO A 53 4.76 10.02 13.33
C PRO A 53 4.51 8.80 12.43
N ASP A 54 3.27 8.31 12.29
CA ASP A 54 2.98 7.04 11.62
C ASP A 54 3.41 6.99 10.14
N ASP A 55 3.27 8.10 9.43
CA ASP A 55 3.59 8.20 8.01
C ASP A 55 5.09 8.30 7.76
N PHE A 56 5.86 8.81 8.73
CA PHE A 56 7.32 8.64 8.70
C PHE A 56 7.71 7.16 8.79
N GLN A 57 7.09 6.41 9.71
CA GLN A 57 7.36 4.99 9.92
C GLN A 57 6.95 4.16 8.69
N SER A 58 5.78 4.47 8.12
CA SER A 58 5.25 3.82 6.92
C SER A 58 6.13 4.09 5.70
N LEU A 59 6.65 5.31 5.54
CA LEU A 59 7.52 5.65 4.43
C LEU A 59 8.90 4.98 4.54
N VAL A 60 9.47 4.91 5.75
CA VAL A 60 10.69 4.11 6.00
C VAL A 60 10.46 2.65 5.64
N HIS A 61 9.34 2.07 6.08
CA HIS A 61 8.99 0.69 5.77
C HIS A 61 8.83 0.48 4.25
N LEU A 62 8.15 1.39 3.56
CA LEU A 62 7.98 1.34 2.11
C LEU A 62 9.32 1.35 1.37
N PHE A 63 10.28 2.16 1.80
CA PHE A 63 11.60 2.22 1.17
C PHE A 63 12.42 0.93 1.34
N LEU A 64 12.15 0.11 2.35
CA LEU A 64 12.75 -1.23 2.47
C LEU A 64 12.22 -2.20 1.40
N TYR A 65 11.03 -1.95 0.84
CA TYR A 65 10.42 -2.75 -0.23
C TYR A 65 10.43 -2.03 -1.59
N ALA A 66 11.14 -0.90 -1.72
CA ALA A 66 11.11 -0.11 -2.94
C ALA A 66 11.77 -0.79 -4.15
N ASP A 67 12.51 -1.89 -3.96
CA ASP A 67 13.03 -2.71 -5.06
C ASP A 67 11.98 -3.55 -5.76
N VAL A 68 10.85 -3.82 -5.10
CA VAL A 68 9.72 -4.57 -5.68
C VAL A 68 8.52 -3.70 -6.07
N LEU A 69 8.68 -2.37 -5.99
CA LEU A 69 7.66 -1.38 -6.34
C LEU A 69 8.18 -0.40 -7.39
N ASP A 70 7.31 0.05 -8.29
CA ASP A 70 7.57 1.23 -9.12
C ASP A 70 6.96 2.44 -8.42
N VAL A 71 7.76 3.11 -7.57
CA VAL A 71 7.34 4.32 -6.87
C VAL A 71 7.30 5.48 -7.87
N GLU A 72 6.09 5.81 -8.31
CA GLU A 72 5.85 6.85 -9.32
C GLU A 72 5.50 8.21 -8.74
N GLY A 73 5.22 8.30 -7.44
CA GLY A 73 4.94 9.57 -6.78
C GLY A 73 4.93 9.46 -5.26
N LEU A 74 5.42 10.52 -4.61
CA LEU A 74 5.36 10.73 -3.17
C LEU A 74 4.75 12.12 -2.94
N ILE A 75 3.48 12.16 -2.57
CA ILE A 75 2.69 13.38 -2.48
C ILE A 75 2.48 13.72 -1.01
N SER A 76 2.94 14.90 -0.60
CA SER A 76 2.56 15.48 0.69
C SER A 76 1.17 16.12 0.54
N SER A 77 0.22 15.61 1.29
CA SER A 77 -1.22 15.89 1.21
C SER A 77 -1.74 16.29 2.61
N PRO A 78 -2.93 16.89 2.74
CA PRO A 78 -3.56 17.10 4.05
C PRO A 78 -3.90 15.76 4.72
N PRO A 79 -4.23 15.76 6.03
CA PRO A 79 -4.36 16.92 6.91
C PRO A 79 -3.04 17.51 7.44
N GLY A 80 -3.13 18.64 8.13
CA GLY A 80 -2.03 19.16 8.95
C GLY A 80 -0.94 19.94 8.21
N ALA A 81 0.18 20.13 8.91
CA ALA A 81 1.24 21.04 8.49
C ALA A 81 2.34 20.36 7.65
N GLY A 82 2.22 19.07 7.39
CA GLY A 82 3.17 18.27 6.62
C GLY A 82 3.42 18.84 5.23
N ARG A 83 4.69 18.87 4.80
CA ARG A 83 5.12 19.37 3.48
C ARG A 83 6.08 18.38 2.83
N THR A 84 6.38 18.61 1.56
CA THR A 84 7.40 17.83 0.84
C THR A 84 8.74 17.74 1.57
N LYS A 85 9.11 18.74 2.38
CA LYS A 85 10.33 18.70 3.22
C LYS A 85 10.37 17.48 4.15
N ASP A 86 9.21 17.04 4.66
CA ASP A 86 9.10 15.93 5.60
C ASP A 86 9.28 14.57 4.87
N ILE A 87 8.81 14.46 3.62
CA ILE A 87 9.17 13.34 2.72
C ILE A 87 10.67 13.35 2.41
N LEU A 88 11.22 14.54 2.11
CA LEU A 88 12.62 14.68 1.72
C LEU A 88 13.58 14.29 2.85
N GLU A 89 13.19 14.52 4.11
CA GLU A 89 13.89 14.06 5.30
C GLU A 89 14.01 12.53 5.34
N VAL A 90 12.92 11.80 5.08
CA VAL A 90 12.97 10.33 5.01
C VAL A 90 13.84 9.86 3.84
N ILE A 91 13.79 10.55 2.70
CA ILE A 91 14.67 10.22 1.56
C ILE A 91 16.14 10.51 1.90
N ASP A 92 16.45 11.55 2.69
CA ASP A 92 17.81 11.81 3.18
C ASP A 92 18.33 10.65 4.04
N ALA A 93 17.49 10.10 4.93
CA ALA A 93 17.83 8.91 5.70
C ALA A 93 18.05 7.69 4.78
N TYR A 94 17.11 7.43 3.85
CA TYR A 94 17.24 6.37 2.85
C TYR A 94 18.53 6.49 2.02
N ALA A 95 18.95 7.70 1.67
CA ALA A 95 20.18 7.92 0.90
C ALA A 95 21.43 7.44 1.64
N GLY A 96 21.44 7.51 2.97
CA GLY A 96 22.52 6.94 3.80
C GLY A 96 22.60 5.41 3.70
N ASP A 97 21.46 4.74 3.61
CA ASP A 97 21.38 3.28 3.55
C ASP A 97 21.42 2.71 2.12
N TYR A 98 21.15 3.54 1.11
CA TYR A 98 21.04 3.13 -0.29
C TYR A 98 22.23 2.30 -0.83
N PRO A 99 23.51 2.61 -0.53
CA PRO A 99 24.62 1.77 -0.98
C PRO A 99 24.54 0.32 -0.48
N HIS A 100 24.02 0.10 0.73
CA HIS A 100 23.84 -1.23 1.31
C HIS A 100 22.62 -1.91 0.70
N LEU A 101 21.47 -1.22 0.61
CA LEU A 101 20.25 -1.75 0.01
C LEU A 101 20.49 -2.17 -1.44
N LYS A 102 21.16 -1.33 -2.23
CA LYS A 102 21.49 -1.62 -3.63
C LYS A 102 22.41 -2.84 -3.79
N ALA A 103 23.24 -3.13 -2.80
CA ALA A 103 24.07 -4.33 -2.80
C ALA A 103 23.23 -5.62 -2.64
N HIS A 104 22.06 -5.53 -2.01
CA HIS A 104 21.10 -6.64 -1.91
C HIS A 104 20.22 -6.77 -3.16
N SER A 105 19.78 -5.64 -3.73
CA SER A 105 18.96 -5.63 -4.93
C SER A 105 19.32 -4.43 -5.81
N LYS A 106 19.66 -4.69 -7.08
CA LYS A 106 19.99 -3.62 -8.05
C LYS A 106 18.78 -2.72 -8.39
N ASP A 107 17.60 -3.17 -8.00
CA ASP A 107 16.29 -2.67 -8.40
C ASP A 107 15.74 -1.61 -7.44
N TYR A 108 16.43 -1.35 -6.32
CA TYR A 108 16.17 -0.20 -5.44
C TYR A 108 16.33 1.13 -6.21
N PRO A 109 15.37 2.06 -6.08
CA PRO A 109 15.44 3.35 -6.76
C PRO A 109 16.56 4.23 -6.17
N ALA A 110 17.24 4.99 -7.02
CA ALA A 110 18.18 5.99 -6.53
C ALA A 110 17.44 7.07 -5.70
N PRO A 111 18.06 7.64 -4.65
CA PRO A 111 17.44 8.72 -3.87
C PRO A 111 16.95 9.88 -4.73
N ASP A 112 17.74 10.30 -5.73
CA ASP A 112 17.35 11.37 -6.66
C ASP A 112 16.10 11.02 -7.50
N ALA A 113 15.90 9.73 -7.81
CA ALA A 113 14.69 9.29 -8.50
C ALA A 113 13.47 9.49 -7.59
N LEU A 114 13.57 9.14 -6.30
CA LEU A 114 12.51 9.38 -5.32
C LEU A 114 12.22 10.88 -5.15
N ARG A 115 13.26 11.72 -5.04
CA ARG A 115 13.10 13.19 -4.96
C ARG A 115 12.40 13.76 -6.19
N SER A 116 12.71 13.23 -7.38
CA SER A 116 12.12 13.72 -8.65
C SER A 116 10.61 13.50 -8.75
N VAL A 117 10.10 12.47 -8.06
CA VAL A 117 8.68 12.12 -8.02
C VAL A 117 7.98 12.62 -6.75
N THR A 118 8.69 13.32 -5.86
CA THR A 118 8.08 14.02 -4.73
C THR A 118 7.31 15.24 -5.23
N LYS A 119 6.05 15.39 -4.78
CA LYS A 119 5.16 16.51 -5.16
C LYS A 119 4.46 17.07 -3.93
N GLN A 120 4.17 18.37 -3.98
CA GLN A 120 3.27 19.00 -3.01
C GLN A 120 1.84 18.88 -3.53
N GLY A 121 1.01 18.17 -2.78
CA GLY A 121 -0.43 18.11 -2.97
C GLY A 121 -1.14 19.30 -2.35
N ALA A 122 -2.40 19.10 -1.97
CA ALA A 122 -3.19 20.13 -1.30
C ALA A 122 -2.58 20.52 0.06
N LEU A 123 -2.79 21.78 0.45
CA LEU A 123 -2.35 22.29 1.76
C LEU A 123 -3.47 22.24 2.80
N ASP A 124 -4.71 22.26 2.33
CA ASP A 124 -5.93 22.32 3.11
C ASP A 124 -6.93 21.30 2.56
N LYS A 125 -7.94 20.97 3.37
CA LYS A 125 -9.08 20.16 2.92
C LYS A 125 -9.82 20.83 1.75
N ALA A 126 -10.53 20.02 0.97
CA ALA A 126 -11.32 20.50 -0.15
C ALA A 126 -12.42 21.50 0.27
N ALA A 127 -12.89 22.28 -0.71
CA ALA A 127 -14.10 23.09 -0.57
C ALA A 127 -15.34 22.18 -0.37
N PRO A 128 -16.51 22.73 0.04
CA PRO A 128 -17.72 21.93 0.25
C PRO A 128 -18.15 21.06 -0.93
N GLU A 129 -17.78 21.45 -2.15
CA GLU A 129 -18.01 20.70 -3.38
C GLU A 129 -17.16 19.41 -3.49
N GLY A 130 -16.14 19.27 -2.65
CA GLY A 130 -15.23 18.12 -2.56
C GLY A 130 -14.01 18.18 -3.48
N TRP A 131 -13.75 19.34 -4.08
CA TRP A 131 -12.56 19.66 -4.86
C TRP A 131 -12.27 21.17 -4.73
N GLY A 132 -11.20 21.63 -5.34
CA GLY A 132 -10.76 23.02 -5.38
C GLY A 132 -9.84 23.26 -6.57
N GLU A 133 -8.67 23.85 -6.32
CA GLU A 133 -7.69 24.14 -7.37
C GLU A 133 -6.68 23.01 -7.54
N ALA A 134 -6.24 22.77 -8.78
CA ALA A 134 -5.25 21.76 -9.08
C ALA A 134 -3.90 22.06 -8.42
N THR A 135 -3.30 21.03 -7.82
CA THR A 135 -2.00 21.08 -7.12
C THR A 135 -0.93 20.37 -7.96
N ASP A 136 0.35 20.45 -7.55
CA ASP A 136 1.37 19.63 -8.21
C ASP A 136 1.10 18.13 -7.99
N GLY A 137 0.57 17.76 -6.82
CA GLY A 137 0.14 16.40 -6.49
C GLY A 137 -1.00 15.90 -7.38
N SER A 138 -2.12 16.63 -7.47
CA SER A 138 -3.28 16.20 -8.26
C SER A 138 -2.95 16.12 -9.75
N ARG A 139 -2.20 17.10 -10.29
CA ARG A 139 -1.71 17.05 -11.68
C ARG A 139 -0.80 15.86 -11.93
N TRP A 140 0.05 15.52 -10.96
CA TRP A 140 0.93 14.37 -11.07
C TRP A 140 0.15 13.06 -11.10
N ILE A 141 -0.90 12.92 -10.28
CA ILE A 141 -1.80 11.76 -10.34
C ILE A 141 -2.38 11.60 -11.74
N VAL A 142 -2.96 12.67 -12.31
CA VAL A 142 -3.52 12.65 -13.68
C VAL A 142 -2.44 12.23 -14.69
N GLN A 143 -1.27 12.86 -14.65
CA GLN A 143 -0.17 12.58 -15.57
C GLN A 143 0.28 11.12 -15.50
N ARG A 144 0.44 10.56 -14.29
CA ARG A 144 0.89 9.18 -14.12
C ARG A 144 -0.20 8.17 -14.50
N ALA A 145 -1.47 8.49 -14.25
CA ALA A 145 -2.59 7.64 -14.63
C ALA A 145 -2.81 7.57 -16.16
N GLN A 146 -2.34 8.56 -16.91
CA GLN A 146 -2.37 8.60 -18.38
C GLN A 146 -1.11 8.01 -19.05
N ALA A 147 -0.12 7.54 -18.28
CA ALA A 147 1.09 6.96 -18.85
C ALA A 147 0.77 5.74 -19.73
N VAL A 148 1.57 5.52 -20.77
CA VAL A 148 1.45 4.37 -21.67
C VAL A 148 1.99 3.12 -20.99
N ASP A 149 1.24 2.64 -19.99
CA ASP A 149 1.51 1.43 -19.23
C ASP A 149 0.16 0.74 -18.94
N LYS A 150 0.10 -0.57 -19.20
CA LYS A 150 -1.13 -1.36 -19.05
C LYS A 150 -1.41 -1.71 -17.58
N ARG A 151 -0.41 -1.60 -16.70
CA ARG A 151 -0.58 -1.85 -15.27
C ARG A 151 -1.37 -0.70 -14.66
N PRO A 152 -2.37 -0.99 -13.81
CA PRO A 152 -3.07 0.06 -13.10
C PRO A 152 -2.11 0.82 -12.19
N LEU A 153 -2.35 2.10 -12.02
CA LEU A 153 -1.68 2.94 -11.04
C LEU A 153 -2.38 2.81 -9.69
N TRP A 154 -1.69 2.29 -8.69
CA TRP A 154 -2.18 2.25 -7.32
C TRP A 154 -1.91 3.58 -6.63
N ILE A 155 -2.95 4.16 -6.03
CA ILE A 155 -2.82 5.37 -5.22
C ILE A 155 -3.13 4.96 -3.78
N LEU A 156 -2.09 4.91 -2.96
CA LEU A 156 -2.16 4.57 -1.55
C LEU A 156 -2.29 5.88 -0.77
N VAL A 157 -3.46 6.13 -0.21
CA VAL A 157 -3.80 7.36 0.50
C VAL A 157 -3.71 7.10 2.00
N TRP A 158 -2.69 7.67 2.63
CA TRP A 158 -2.40 7.52 4.06
C TRP A 158 -2.97 8.67 4.89
N GLY A 159 -3.13 9.85 4.29
CA GLY A 159 -3.85 11.00 4.85
C GLY A 159 -5.25 11.21 4.24
N SER A 160 -5.64 12.46 3.99
CA SER A 160 -6.89 12.81 3.31
C SER A 160 -6.86 12.46 1.82
N ILE A 161 -8.02 12.09 1.26
CA ILE A 161 -8.21 11.74 -0.16
C ILE A 161 -8.29 12.95 -1.10
N THR A 162 -7.94 14.15 -0.60
CA THR A 162 -8.12 15.45 -1.25
C THR A 162 -7.52 15.52 -2.66
N ASP A 163 -6.25 15.13 -2.84
CA ASP A 163 -5.60 15.18 -4.15
C ASP A 163 -6.17 14.18 -5.17
N VAL A 164 -6.70 13.04 -4.70
CA VAL A 164 -7.40 12.08 -5.57
C VAL A 164 -8.74 12.66 -6.01
N ALA A 165 -9.50 13.27 -5.10
CA ALA A 165 -10.77 13.92 -5.44
C ALA A 165 -10.55 15.03 -6.47
N GLN A 166 -9.53 15.87 -6.28
CA GLN A 166 -9.13 16.89 -7.25
C GLN A 166 -8.74 16.28 -8.61
N ALA A 167 -7.90 15.25 -8.62
CA ALA A 167 -7.45 14.62 -9.87
C ALA A 167 -8.61 14.00 -10.68
N ILE A 168 -9.57 13.37 -9.98
CA ILE A 168 -10.76 12.77 -10.61
C ILE A 168 -11.75 13.83 -11.09
N HIS A 169 -11.87 14.94 -10.35
CA HIS A 169 -12.62 16.11 -10.82
C HIS A 169 -12.02 16.66 -12.12
N ASP A 170 -10.70 16.87 -12.15
CA ASP A 170 -10.00 17.49 -13.28
C ASP A 170 -10.01 16.58 -14.53
N ASP A 171 -9.86 15.26 -14.34
CA ASP A 171 -9.96 14.30 -15.42
C ASP A 171 -10.59 12.96 -14.95
N PRO A 172 -11.92 12.80 -15.09
CA PRO A 172 -12.59 11.56 -14.69
C PRO A 172 -12.22 10.36 -15.57
N SER A 173 -11.56 10.53 -16.72
CA SER A 173 -11.18 9.42 -17.59
C SER A 173 -10.12 8.50 -16.96
N ILE A 174 -9.34 9.03 -16.01
CA ILE A 174 -8.28 8.29 -15.32
C ILE A 174 -8.80 7.16 -14.43
N LYS A 175 -10.09 7.18 -14.04
CA LYS A 175 -10.73 6.16 -13.18
C LYS A 175 -10.49 4.73 -13.64
N SER A 176 -10.47 4.52 -14.96
CA SER A 176 -10.23 3.21 -15.57
C SER A 176 -8.80 2.68 -15.35
N ASN A 177 -7.84 3.59 -15.14
CA ASN A 177 -6.41 3.30 -15.03
C ASN A 177 -5.91 3.28 -13.58
N VAL A 178 -6.70 3.75 -12.62
CA VAL A 178 -6.27 3.86 -11.21
C VAL A 178 -6.94 2.82 -10.31
N ARG A 179 -6.28 2.52 -9.19
CA ARG A 179 -6.79 1.72 -8.08
C ARG A 179 -6.51 2.48 -6.80
N VAL A 180 -7.55 2.89 -6.08
CA VAL A 180 -7.37 3.69 -4.86
C VAL A 180 -7.49 2.80 -3.64
N TYR A 181 -6.56 2.95 -2.71
CA TYR A 181 -6.64 2.34 -1.39
C TYR A 181 -6.41 3.44 -0.36
N SER A 182 -7.43 3.79 0.41
CA SER A 182 -7.34 4.85 1.42
C SER A 182 -7.44 4.30 2.83
N ILE A 183 -6.63 4.84 3.73
CA ILE A 183 -6.82 4.69 5.17
C ILE A 183 -7.91 5.67 5.59
N GLY A 184 -9.06 5.13 5.99
CA GLY A 184 -10.27 5.90 6.31
C GLY A 184 -10.34 6.31 7.78
N SER A 185 -11.54 6.24 8.38
CA SER A 185 -11.82 6.63 9.76
C SER A 185 -11.40 8.09 10.07
N TRP A 186 -10.25 8.30 10.71
CA TRP A 186 -9.85 9.64 11.15
C TRP A 186 -9.56 10.54 9.95
N ASN A 187 -8.83 10.04 8.94
CA ASN A 187 -8.55 10.79 7.71
C ASN A 187 -9.80 11.19 6.94
N THR A 188 -10.79 10.30 6.84
CA THR A 188 -12.09 10.62 6.24
C THR A 188 -12.78 11.78 6.97
N SER A 189 -12.63 11.89 8.29
CA SER A 189 -13.18 13.01 9.05
C SER A 189 -12.43 14.34 8.83
N GLN A 190 -11.18 14.30 8.38
CA GLN A 190 -10.39 15.49 8.09
C GLN A 190 -10.76 16.12 6.74
N ASP A 191 -11.24 15.33 5.78
CA ASP A 191 -11.77 15.83 4.50
C ASP A 191 -12.96 14.99 3.98
N SER A 192 -14.08 15.10 4.69
CA SER A 192 -15.30 14.40 4.31
C SER A 192 -15.86 14.91 2.99
N ALA A 193 -15.62 16.17 2.61
CA ALA A 193 -16.12 16.75 1.37
C ALA A 193 -15.49 16.07 0.15
N ALA A 194 -14.16 15.94 0.13
CA ALA A 194 -13.45 15.21 -0.93
C ALA A 194 -13.89 13.74 -1.02
N ARG A 195 -14.01 13.10 0.14
CA ARG A 195 -14.47 11.72 0.25
C ARG A 195 -15.90 11.55 -0.29
N ASP A 196 -16.82 12.42 0.10
CA ASP A 196 -18.23 12.34 -0.30
C ASP A 196 -18.43 12.71 -1.76
N PHE A 197 -17.63 13.62 -2.32
CA PHE A 197 -17.61 13.88 -3.76
C PHE A 197 -17.28 12.60 -4.54
N LEU A 198 -16.21 11.90 -4.18
CA LEU A 198 -15.84 10.64 -4.82
C LEU A 198 -16.92 9.57 -4.62
N PHE A 199 -17.36 9.35 -3.38
CA PHE A 199 -18.30 8.30 -3.04
C PHE A 199 -19.66 8.47 -3.72
N ASN A 200 -20.19 9.70 -3.76
CA ASN A 200 -21.54 9.95 -4.26
C ASN A 200 -21.59 10.09 -5.79
N ASN A 201 -20.50 10.54 -6.44
CA ASN A 201 -20.50 10.89 -7.86
C ASN A 201 -19.67 9.94 -8.75
N HIS A 202 -18.81 9.11 -8.15
CA HIS A 202 -17.86 8.25 -8.87
C HIS A 202 -17.91 6.80 -8.39
N SER A 203 -19.11 6.20 -8.40
CA SER A 203 -19.32 4.79 -8.05
C SER A 203 -18.62 3.79 -8.98
N ASP A 204 -18.10 4.27 -10.12
CA ASP A 204 -17.28 3.52 -11.08
C ASP A 204 -15.77 3.62 -10.80
N LEU A 205 -15.35 4.39 -9.80
CA LEU A 205 -13.96 4.39 -9.32
C LEU A 205 -13.70 3.10 -8.52
N TRP A 206 -12.67 2.35 -8.90
CA TRP A 206 -12.22 1.22 -8.08
C TRP A 206 -11.48 1.75 -6.85
N TRP A 207 -12.12 1.58 -5.69
CA TRP A 207 -11.64 2.16 -4.44
C TRP A 207 -11.95 1.23 -3.26
N ILE A 208 -10.93 1.00 -2.43
CA ILE A 208 -11.06 0.40 -1.11
C ILE A 208 -10.85 1.51 -0.07
N GLU A 209 -11.88 1.78 0.73
CA GLU A 209 -11.80 2.61 1.95
C GLU A 209 -11.59 1.68 3.15
N ASN A 210 -10.43 1.79 3.79
CA ASN A 210 -10.05 0.94 4.91
C ASN A 210 -10.26 1.63 6.26
N ASP A 211 -11.37 1.33 6.92
CA ASP A 211 -11.72 1.98 8.19
C ASP A 211 -11.15 1.30 9.44
N THR A 212 -10.57 0.10 9.32
CA THR A 212 -10.29 -0.71 10.53
C THR A 212 -9.03 -1.55 10.51
N THR A 213 -8.60 -2.10 9.37
CA THR A 213 -7.52 -3.10 9.39
C THR A 213 -6.15 -2.50 9.69
N PHE A 214 -5.98 -1.19 9.45
CA PHE A 214 -4.76 -0.46 9.82
C PHE A 214 -4.52 -0.45 11.34
N ARG A 215 -5.57 -0.64 12.15
CA ARG A 215 -5.45 -0.74 13.62
C ARG A 215 -4.60 -1.93 14.07
N GLY A 216 -4.44 -2.96 13.24
CA GLY A 216 -3.54 -4.08 13.53
C GLY A 216 -2.10 -3.65 13.79
N MET A 217 -1.68 -2.50 13.26
CA MET A 217 -0.33 -1.94 13.43
C MET A 217 -0.05 -1.43 14.86
N TYR A 218 -1.07 -0.96 15.58
CA TYR A 218 -0.88 -0.25 16.86
C TYR A 218 -1.88 -0.63 17.97
N MET A 219 -2.85 -1.51 17.70
CA MET A 219 -3.80 -2.02 18.70
C MET A 219 -3.56 -3.50 19.05
N GLY A 220 -2.62 -4.16 18.36
CA GLY A 220 -2.22 -5.55 18.60
C GLY A 220 -0.77 -5.67 19.09
N GLY A 221 -0.34 -6.90 19.37
CA GLY A 221 1.05 -7.21 19.74
C GLY A 221 1.47 -6.85 21.17
N GLU A 222 2.74 -7.10 21.51
CA GLU A 222 3.34 -6.74 22.80
C GLU A 222 3.81 -5.28 22.75
N GLN A 223 3.01 -4.37 23.32
CA GLN A 223 3.24 -2.92 23.25
C GLN A 223 4.19 -2.38 24.33
N GLY A 224 4.86 -3.25 25.08
CA GLY A 224 5.76 -2.87 26.17
C GLY A 224 7.15 -2.41 25.71
N VAL A 225 7.46 -2.51 24.41
CA VAL A 225 8.75 -2.09 23.87
C VAL A 225 8.71 -0.60 23.56
N VAL A 226 9.30 0.21 24.45
CA VAL A 226 9.55 1.63 24.20
C VAL A 226 10.69 1.73 23.19
N ILE A 227 10.38 2.14 21.95
CA ILE A 227 11.40 2.48 20.95
C ILE A 227 11.82 3.93 21.21
N THR A 228 12.95 4.13 21.89
CA THR A 228 13.52 5.46 22.09
C THR A 228 14.39 5.85 20.89
N TRP A 229 14.05 6.98 20.25
CA TRP A 229 14.90 7.58 19.22
C TRP A 229 15.96 8.45 19.86
N LYS A 230 17.21 8.27 19.43
CA LYS A 230 18.32 9.14 19.84
C LYS A 230 18.45 10.28 18.83
N THR A 231 18.07 11.49 19.21
CA THR A 231 18.33 12.67 18.37
C THR A 231 19.83 12.97 18.36
N GLY A 232 20.34 13.53 17.26
CA GLY A 232 21.76 13.87 17.06
C GLY A 232 22.37 14.83 18.11
N ASN A 233 21.54 15.42 18.98
CA ASN A 233 21.97 16.28 20.09
C ASN A 233 22.02 15.57 21.45
N GLY A 234 21.89 14.24 21.50
CA GLY A 234 22.10 13.46 22.73
C GLY A 234 20.96 13.52 23.76
N GLY A 235 19.81 14.10 23.40
CA GLY A 235 18.60 14.05 24.22
C GLY A 235 17.68 12.89 23.82
N TRP A 236 17.19 12.16 24.82
CA TRP A 236 16.08 11.21 24.68
C TRP A 236 14.75 11.96 24.80
N ILE A 237 13.78 11.62 23.96
CA ILE A 237 12.38 12.04 24.11
C ILE A 237 11.60 10.75 24.36
N GLU A 238 10.78 10.75 25.42
CA GLU A 238 9.82 9.69 25.72
C GLU A 238 8.60 9.77 24.81
#